data_AF-A0A9D4AMR7-F1
#
_entry.id   AF-A0A9D4AMR7-F1
#
_cell.length_a   1.000
_cell.length_b   1.000
_cell.length_c   1.000
_cell.angle_alpha   90.00
_cell.angle_beta   90.00
_cell.angle_gamma   90.00
#
_symmetry.space_group_name_H-M   'P 1'
#
loop_
_entity.id
_entity.type
_entity.pdbx_description
1 polymer ?
#
loop_
_entity_poly.entity_id
_entity_poly.type
_entity_poly.pdbx_seq_one_letter_code
_entity_poly.pdbx_strand_id
1 'polypeptide(L)'
;MEATTSKTLLMFWLLVTCIAAVSLGSAVETQGFGGCLMSFASVKGCVEAIHEVVSHEKFDALQPKCCKAIIKLGDNCWPIVFPNQPCLPVLLKTVCKVLGMVVKVEDVAAAP
;
A
#
# COMPACT_ATOMS: atom_id res chain seq x y z
N MET A 1 -12.98 32.63 -3.58
CA MET A 1 -13.34 31.30 -3.07
C MET A 1 -12.25 30.37 -3.59
N GLU A 2 -11.04 30.40 -3.03
CA GLU A 2 -9.85 29.95 -3.79
C GLU A 2 -9.07 28.79 -3.13
N ALA A 3 -9.53 28.24 -2.00
CA ALA A 3 -8.76 27.21 -1.29
C ALA A 3 -8.88 25.83 -1.96
N THR A 4 -10.01 25.53 -2.58
CA THR A 4 -10.28 24.20 -3.17
C THR A 4 -9.52 24.00 -4.48
N THR A 5 -9.45 25.02 -5.35
CA THR A 5 -8.71 24.96 -6.62
C THR A 5 -7.22 24.71 -6.40
N SER A 6 -6.61 25.35 -5.40
CA SER A 6 -5.21 25.14 -5.03
C SER A 6 -4.97 23.72 -4.50
N LYS A 7 -5.86 23.19 -3.66
CA LYS A 7 -5.77 21.82 -3.13
C LYS A 7 -5.89 20.75 -4.22
N THR A 8 -6.83 20.93 -5.16
CA THR A 8 -7.00 20.02 -6.30
C THR A 8 -5.82 20.08 -7.26
N LEU A 9 -5.28 21.28 -7.53
CA LEU A 9 -4.05 21.44 -8.30
C LEU A 9 -2.86 20.77 -7.61
N LEU A 10 -2.69 20.93 -6.30
CA LEU A 10 -1.65 20.26 -5.51
C LEU A 10 -1.79 18.74 -5.56
N MET A 11 -3.00 18.19 -5.37
CA MET A 11 -3.22 16.74 -5.51
C MET A 11 -2.86 16.26 -6.91
N PHE A 12 -3.29 16.98 -7.95
CA PHE A 12 -3.00 16.64 -9.34
C PHE A 12 -1.50 16.72 -9.65
N TRP A 13 -0.81 17.73 -9.13
CA TRP A 13 0.63 17.90 -9.28
C TRP A 13 1.43 16.80 -8.55
N LEU A 14 0.99 16.40 -7.35
CA LEU A 14 1.57 15.27 -6.61
C LEU A 14 1.37 13.95 -7.38
N LEU A 15 0.18 13.71 -7.92
CA LEU A 15 -0.11 12.57 -8.78
C LEU A 15 0.82 12.53 -10.01
N VAL A 16 0.93 13.64 -10.74
CA VAL A 16 1.80 13.74 -11.93
C VAL A 16 3.28 13.53 -11.58
N THR A 17 3.74 14.10 -10.47
CA THR A 17 5.12 13.92 -9.99
C THR A 17 5.41 12.47 -9.60
N CYS A 18 4.47 11.81 -8.92
CA CYS A 18 4.57 10.40 -8.58
C CYS A 18 4.60 9.49 -9.83
N ILE A 19 3.83 9.82 -10.87
CA ILE A 19 3.79 9.03 -12.12
C ILE A 19 5.11 9.14 -12.89
N ALA A 20 5.73 10.33 -12.97
CA ALA A 20 6.99 10.53 -13.69
C ALA A 20 8.17 9.72 -13.11
N ALA A 21 8.14 9.41 -11.81
CA ALA A 21 9.18 8.60 -11.16
C ALA A 21 9.12 7.10 -11.53
N VAL A 22 8.00 6.61 -12.07
CA VAL A 22 7.80 5.17 -12.39
C VAL A 22 8.42 4.78 -13.73
N SER A 23 8.59 5.73 -14.65
CA SER A 23 8.91 5.46 -16.06
C SER A 23 10.37 5.05 -16.36
N LEU A 24 11.24 4.89 -15.36
CA LEU A 24 12.65 4.49 -15.59
C LEU A 24 12.94 2.99 -15.36
N GLY A 25 11.94 2.17 -15.01
CA GLY A 25 12.10 0.73 -14.82
C GLY A 25 11.75 -0.10 -16.07
N SER A 26 12.77 -0.55 -16.80
CA SER A 26 12.64 -1.49 -17.93
C SER A 26 12.55 -2.96 -17.48
N ALA A 27 12.05 -3.80 -18.39
CA ALA A 27 12.00 -5.27 -18.41
C ALA A 27 10.82 -5.93 -17.66
N VAL A 28 9.83 -6.34 -18.47
CA VAL A 28 8.83 -7.36 -18.19
C VAL A 28 9.50 -8.63 -17.66
N GLU A 29 9.33 -8.92 -16.38
CA GLU A 29 9.25 -10.29 -15.88
C GLU A 29 7.77 -10.64 -15.74
N THR A 30 7.37 -11.76 -16.33
CA THR A 30 6.00 -12.27 -16.40
C THR A 30 5.50 -12.70 -15.01
N GLN A 31 5.21 -11.74 -14.14
CA GLN A 31 4.35 -11.92 -12.98
C GLN A 31 3.01 -11.31 -13.33
N GLY A 32 2.12 -12.12 -13.91
CA GLY A 32 0.74 -11.68 -14.18
C GLY A 32 0.03 -11.24 -12.89
N PHE A 33 -1.09 -10.52 -13.04
CA PHE A 33 -1.92 -10.06 -11.90
C PHE A 33 -2.11 -11.12 -10.81
N GLY A 34 -2.41 -12.37 -11.22
CA GLY A 34 -2.57 -13.48 -10.29
C GLY A 34 -1.33 -13.80 -9.46
N GLY A 35 -0.12 -13.70 -10.02
CA GLY A 35 1.14 -13.97 -9.32
C GLY A 35 1.45 -12.90 -8.27
N CYS A 36 1.24 -11.62 -8.60
CA CYS A 36 1.40 -10.51 -7.67
C CYS A 36 0.36 -10.57 -6.53
N LEU A 37 -0.90 -10.89 -6.86
CA LEU A 37 -1.96 -11.01 -5.87
C LEU A 37 -1.79 -12.20 -4.93
N MET A 38 -1.11 -13.27 -5.39
CA MET A 38 -0.95 -14.51 -4.63
C MET A 38 -0.27 -14.29 -3.27
N SER A 39 0.62 -13.30 -3.17
CA SER A 39 1.27 -12.91 -1.92
C SER A 39 0.27 -12.42 -0.86
N PHE A 40 -0.80 -11.76 -1.29
CA PHE A 40 -1.90 -11.32 -0.41
C PHE A 40 -2.91 -12.43 -0.18
N ALA A 41 -3.33 -13.13 -1.23
CA ALA A 41 -4.33 -14.19 -1.15
C ALA A 41 -3.88 -15.37 -0.26
N SER A 42 -2.57 -15.61 -0.15
CA SER A 42 -2.00 -16.60 0.78
C SER A 42 -2.20 -16.21 2.26
N VAL A 43 -2.52 -14.95 2.55
CA VAL A 43 -2.83 -14.46 3.89
C VAL A 43 -4.34 -14.22 3.99
N LYS A 44 -5.01 -15.10 4.74
CA LYS A 44 -6.47 -15.02 4.96
C LYS A 44 -6.87 -13.62 5.44
N GLY A 45 -7.84 -12.99 4.76
CA GLY A 45 -8.36 -11.67 5.11
C GLY A 45 -7.52 -10.49 4.63
N CYS A 46 -6.35 -10.72 4.01
CA CYS A 46 -5.45 -9.64 3.62
C CYS A 46 -5.96 -8.88 2.39
N VAL A 47 -6.54 -9.58 1.42
CA VAL A 47 -7.11 -8.95 0.23
C VAL A 47 -8.29 -8.04 0.62
N GLU A 48 -9.15 -8.53 1.51
CA GLU A 48 -10.29 -7.78 2.05
C GLU A 48 -9.84 -6.58 2.87
N ALA A 49 -8.81 -6.73 3.70
CA ALA A 49 -8.23 -5.63 4.47
C ALA A 49 -7.62 -4.54 3.56
N ILE A 50 -6.91 -4.94 2.49
CA ILE A 50 -6.39 -3.99 1.51
C ILE A 50 -7.55 -3.30 0.79
N HIS A 51 -8.62 -4.03 0.44
CA HIS A 51 -9.81 -3.43 -0.16
C HIS A 51 -10.48 -2.41 0.78
N GLU A 52 -10.60 -2.69 2.08
CA GLU A 52 -11.11 -1.71 3.06
C GLU A 52 -10.21 -0.47 3.18
N VAL A 53 -8.90 -0.63 3.08
CA VAL A 53 -7.98 0.51 3.05
C VAL A 53 -8.21 1.36 1.79
N VAL A 54 -8.31 0.73 0.62
CA VAL A 54 -8.44 1.44 -0.65
C VAL A 54 -9.81 2.10 -0.80
N SER A 55 -10.87 1.40 -0.40
CA SER A 55 -12.26 1.82 -0.64
C SER A 55 -12.82 2.67 0.50
N HIS A 56 -12.33 2.46 1.72
CA HIS A 56 -12.91 3.10 2.92
C HIS A 56 -11.86 3.78 3.81
N GLU A 57 -10.59 3.82 3.41
CA GLU A 57 -9.49 4.40 4.18
C GLU A 57 -9.37 3.80 5.61
N LYS A 58 -9.84 2.55 5.79
CA LYS A 58 -9.82 1.85 7.09
C LYS A 58 -8.56 1.00 7.23
N PHE A 59 -7.59 1.51 7.99
CA PHE A 59 -6.31 0.86 8.21
C PHE A 59 -6.32 -0.19 9.33
N ASP A 60 -7.30 -0.16 10.21
CA ASP A 60 -7.40 -1.06 11.37
C ASP A 60 -7.61 -2.53 10.96
N ALA A 61 -8.06 -2.77 9.73
CA ALA A 61 -8.23 -4.11 9.17
C ALA A 61 -6.88 -4.79 8.83
N LEU A 62 -5.78 -4.03 8.73
CA LEU A 62 -4.47 -4.58 8.36
C LEU A 62 -3.82 -5.30 9.54
N GLN A 63 -3.85 -6.63 9.48
CA GLN A 63 -3.16 -7.45 10.46
C GLN A 63 -1.64 -7.55 10.21
N PRO A 64 -0.81 -7.83 11.22
CA PRO A 64 0.65 -7.90 11.08
C PRO A 64 1.14 -8.90 10.01
N LYS A 65 0.42 -10.02 9.84
CA LYS A 65 0.71 -11.00 8.79
C LYS A 65 0.47 -10.44 7.38
N CYS A 66 -0.62 -9.68 7.21
CA CYS A 66 -0.92 -9.00 5.95
C CYS A 66 0.12 -7.90 5.66
N CYS A 67 0.51 -7.15 6.69
CA CYS A 67 1.56 -6.16 6.58
C CYS A 67 2.93 -6.73 6.18
N LYS A 68 3.29 -7.92 6.66
CA LYS A 68 4.49 -8.62 6.19
C LYS A 68 4.41 -8.95 4.69
N ALA A 69 3.25 -9.34 4.18
CA ALA A 69 3.06 -9.59 2.74
C ALA A 69 3.16 -8.28 1.93
N ILE A 70 2.52 -7.20 2.40
CA ILE A 70 2.61 -5.85 1.80
C ILE A 70 4.04 -5.35 1.71
N ILE A 71 4.82 -5.47 2.79
CA ILE A 71 6.21 -5.02 2.81
C ILE A 71 7.10 -5.85 1.88
N LYS A 72 6.79 -7.14 1.72
CA LYS A 72 7.55 -8.06 0.85
C LYS A 72 7.12 -8.03 -0.62
N LEU A 73 6.00 -7.40 -0.95
CA LEU A 73 5.55 -7.32 -2.34
C LEU A 73 6.52 -6.46 -3.15
N GLY A 74 7.01 -7.01 -4.26
CA GLY A 74 7.94 -6.34 -5.18
C GLY A 74 7.35 -5.06 -5.77
N ASP A 75 8.21 -4.07 -6.00
CA ASP A 75 7.82 -2.76 -6.54
C ASP A 75 7.19 -2.84 -7.94
N ASN A 76 7.56 -3.85 -8.72
CA ASN A 76 6.98 -4.19 -10.02
C ASN A 76 5.53 -4.68 -9.93
N CYS A 77 5.09 -5.26 -8.81
CA CYS A 77 3.74 -5.80 -8.65
C CYS A 77 2.70 -4.74 -8.29
N TRP A 78 3.12 -3.65 -7.65
CA TRP A 78 2.24 -2.55 -7.27
C TRP A 78 1.47 -1.93 -8.45
N PRO A 79 2.10 -1.54 -9.57
CA PRO A 79 1.36 -1.01 -10.72
C PRO A 79 0.46 -2.05 -11.40
N ILE A 80 0.68 -3.35 -11.19
CA ILE A 80 -0.15 -4.43 -11.76
C ILE A 80 -1.43 -4.62 -10.93
N VAL A 81 -1.31 -4.64 -9.60
CA VAL A 81 -2.46 -4.82 -8.69
C VAL A 81 -3.25 -3.52 -8.52
N PHE A 82 -2.57 -2.38 -8.56
CA PHE A 82 -3.10 -1.06 -8.27
C PHE A 82 -2.71 -0.02 -9.34
N PRO A 83 -3.17 -0.18 -10.59
CA PRO A 83 -2.73 0.64 -11.72
C PRO A 83 -3.06 2.14 -11.58
N ASN A 84 -4.16 2.47 -10.90
CA ASN A 84 -4.65 3.86 -10.77
C ASN A 84 -4.30 4.50 -9.42
N GLN A 85 -3.47 3.85 -8.60
CA GLN A 85 -3.27 4.19 -7.18
C GLN A 85 -1.76 4.23 -6.86
N PRO A 86 -1.00 5.22 -7.39
CA PRO A 86 0.45 5.26 -7.29
C PRO A 86 0.99 5.53 -5.88
N CYS A 87 0.21 6.21 -5.02
CA CYS A 87 0.60 6.51 -3.64
C CYS A 87 0.23 5.41 -2.64
N LEU A 88 -0.66 4.50 -3.03
CA LEU A 88 -1.14 3.41 -2.18
C LEU A 88 -0.01 2.47 -1.68
N PRO A 89 1.00 2.11 -2.50
CA PRO A 89 2.16 1.35 -2.03
C PRO A 89 2.87 2.02 -0.86
N VAL A 90 3.11 3.33 -0.97
CA VAL A 90 3.79 4.13 0.06
C VAL A 90 2.96 4.17 1.33
N LEU A 91 1.65 4.41 1.19
CA LEU A 91 0.72 4.48 2.31
C LEU A 91 0.63 3.15 3.06
N LEU A 92 0.38 2.05 2.35
CA LEU A 92 0.30 0.71 2.93
C LEU A 92 1.61 0.31 3.60
N LYS A 93 2.77 0.54 2.97
CA LYS A 93 4.08 0.26 3.58
C LYS A 93 4.31 1.11 4.83
N THR A 94 3.90 2.38 4.83
CA THR A 94 4.08 3.28 5.97
C THR A 94 3.22 2.86 7.15
N VAL A 95 1.92 2.63 6.90
CA VAL A 95 0.98 2.15 7.93
C VAL A 95 1.45 0.81 8.48
N CYS A 96 1.89 -0.12 7.63
CA CYS A 96 2.40 -1.40 8.09
C CYS A 96 3.70 -1.32 8.92
N LYS A 97 4.56 -0.33 8.66
CA LYS A 97 5.69 -0.04 9.54
C LYS A 97 5.23 0.50 10.89
N VAL A 98 4.22 1.39 10.91
CA VAL A 98 3.65 1.94 12.14
C VAL A 98 2.94 0.88 12.96
N LEU A 99 2.12 0.03 12.35
CA LEU A 99 1.50 -1.13 13.00
C LEU A 99 2.55 -2.09 13.56
N GLY A 100 3.66 -2.31 12.84
CA GLY A 100 4.79 -3.07 13.36
C GLY A 100 5.44 -2.44 14.60
N MET A 101 5.43 -1.11 14.72
CA MET A 101 5.87 -0.40 15.92
C MET A 101 4.86 -0.53 17.07
N VAL A 102 3.55 -0.45 16.78
CA VAL A 102 2.48 -0.64 17.79
C VAL A 102 2.52 -2.06 18.36
N VAL A 103 2.63 -3.09 17.49
CA VAL A 103 2.79 -4.49 17.93
C VAL A 103 4.02 -4.66 18.82
N LYS A 104 5.12 -3.99 18.48
CA LYS A 104 6.35 -4.02 19.29
C LYS A 104 6.17 -3.36 20.66
N VAL A 105 5.24 -2.42 20.81
CA VAL A 105 4.90 -1.76 22.08
C VAL A 105 3.94 -2.63 22.91
N GLU A 106 2.92 -3.24 22.28
CA GLU A 106 1.99 -4.14 22.96
C GLU A 106 2.67 -5.40 23.50
N ASP A 107 3.64 -5.96 22.77
CA ASP A 107 4.43 -7.12 23.22
C ASP A 107 5.33 -6.77 24.44
N VAL A 108 5.75 -5.51 24.58
CA VAL A 108 6.51 -5.02 25.73
C VAL A 108 5.60 -4.72 26.93
N ALA A 109 4.34 -4.35 26.70
CA ALA A 109 3.36 -4.08 27.76
C ALA A 109 2.73 -5.36 28.37
N ALA A 110 2.93 -6.52 27.74
CA ALA A 110 2.37 -7.80 28.19
C ALA A 110 3.37 -8.71 28.94
N ALA A 111 4.59 -8.23 29.21
CA ALA A 111 5.53 -8.93 30.09
C ALA A 111 5.10 -8.75 31.56
N PRO A 112 4.99 -9.85 32.35
CA PRO A 112 4.53 -9.83 33.74
C PRO A 112 5.50 -9.17 34.72
#